data_AF-A0A2E8D071-F1
#
_entry.id   AF-A0A2E8D071-F1
#
_cell.length_a   1.000
_cell.length_b   1.000
_cell.length_c   1.000
_cell.angle_alpha   90.00
_cell.angle_beta   90.00
_cell.angle_gamma   90.00
#
_symmetry.space_group_name_H-M   'P 1'
#
loop_
_entity.id
_entity.type
_entity.pdbx_description
1 polymer ?
#
loop_
_entity_poly.entity_id
_entity_poly.type
_entity_poly.pdbx_seq_one_letter_code
_entity_poly.pdbx_strand_id
1 'polypeptide(L)'
;MLRADQVSGITRPRKGAIAVLAAVALVAMLALVAAAIDIGFMLTVRTDMQAAVDAGALAGVGELPRGRQHARKSAIDYVQRNARTNGTVKKSDIATTVEFGHWNRSNRSFAKGQEPLNAVKVVADRSNAPHFFGKVFKHDSFKMGASAVATYQPRDIMLVLDYSGSMNSSNKIGALKDAVAVFISVLQQSRANDRVGFSVYIHERLAGARLDVRSA
;
A
#
# COMPACT_ATOMS: atom_id res chain seq x y z
N MET A 1 12.37 41.32 90.88
CA MET A 1 12.69 41.99 89.60
C MET A 1 13.78 41.15 88.94
N LEU A 2 13.66 40.85 87.62
CA LEU A 2 14.55 40.04 86.75
C LEU A 2 14.32 38.52 86.74
N ARG A 3 14.29 37.79 85.61
CA ARG A 3 13.93 38.01 84.19
C ARG A 3 13.86 36.58 83.61
N ALA A 4 12.77 36.18 82.95
CA ALA A 4 12.63 34.85 82.37
C ALA A 4 13.28 34.82 80.97
N ASP A 5 14.38 34.09 80.81
CA ASP A 5 14.99 33.83 79.51
C ASP A 5 14.28 32.66 78.82
N GLN A 6 13.34 33.02 77.95
CA GLN A 6 12.74 32.12 76.96
C GLN A 6 13.72 31.98 75.79
N VAL A 7 14.44 30.85 75.72
CA VAL A 7 15.20 30.47 74.52
C VAL A 7 14.20 29.94 73.48
N SER A 8 13.67 30.84 72.65
CA SER A 8 12.89 30.45 71.48
C SER A 8 13.84 30.00 70.37
N GLY A 9 13.92 28.67 70.18
CA GLY A 9 14.66 28.07 69.09
C GLY A 9 14.08 28.51 67.75
N ILE A 10 14.81 29.34 67.01
CA ILE A 10 14.46 29.74 65.65
C ILE A 10 14.66 28.52 64.73
N THR A 11 13.62 27.72 64.53
CA THR A 11 13.61 26.73 63.46
C THR A 11 13.46 27.47 62.13
N ARG A 12 14.57 27.69 61.42
CA ARG A 12 14.55 28.27 60.07
C ARG A 12 13.71 27.35 59.15
N PRO A 13 12.57 27.82 58.61
CA PRO A 13 11.82 27.00 57.68
C PRO A 13 12.59 26.92 56.35
N ARG A 14 13.09 25.73 56.01
CA ARG A 14 13.63 25.44 54.67
C ARG A 14 12.47 25.43 53.67
N LYS A 15 12.19 26.58 53.05
CA LYS A 15 11.07 26.72 52.11
C LYS A 15 11.58 27.23 50.76
N GLY A 16 11.29 26.48 49.70
CA GLY A 16 11.30 26.99 48.32
C GLY A 16 12.03 26.12 47.30
N ALA A 17 13.21 25.58 47.61
CA ALA A 17 14.05 24.92 46.59
C ALA A 17 13.38 23.70 45.94
N ILE A 18 12.66 22.89 46.72
CA ILE A 18 11.92 21.73 46.21
C ILE A 18 10.78 22.17 45.29
N ALA A 19 10.10 23.29 45.58
CA ALA A 19 9.03 23.79 44.72
C ALA A 19 9.58 24.26 43.36
N VAL A 20 10.75 24.90 43.34
CA VAL A 20 11.43 25.29 42.10
C VAL A 20 11.86 24.07 41.29
N LEU A 21 12.48 23.07 41.92
CA LEU A 21 12.87 21.82 41.26
C LEU A 21 11.65 21.05 40.73
N ALA A 22 10.56 21.00 41.50
CA ALA A 22 9.31 20.36 41.08
C ALA A 22 8.68 21.07 39.88
N ALA A 23 8.69 22.41 39.85
CA ALA A 23 8.18 23.17 38.71
C ALA A 23 8.99 22.89 37.43
N VAL A 24 10.33 22.86 37.53
CA VAL A 24 11.20 22.53 36.38
C VAL A 24 10.97 21.09 35.92
N ALA A 25 10.88 20.14 36.85
CA ALA A 25 10.61 18.74 36.53
C ALA A 25 9.24 18.56 35.84
N LEU A 26 8.20 19.27 36.29
CA LEU A 26 6.89 19.23 35.68
C LEU A 26 6.92 19.74 34.23
N VAL A 27 7.61 20.86 33.96
CA VAL A 27 7.78 21.37 32.60
C VAL A 27 8.51 20.35 31.72
N ALA A 28 9.56 19.72 32.23
CA ALA A 28 10.28 18.67 31.51
C ALA A 28 9.39 17.46 31.19
N MET A 29 8.56 17.02 32.14
CA MET A 29 7.59 15.93 31.91
C MET A 29 6.55 16.30 30.85
N LEU A 30 6.01 17.53 30.89
CA LEU A 30 5.06 18.00 29.88
C LEU A 30 5.69 18.04 28.48
N ALA A 31 6.96 18.45 28.37
CA ALA A 31 7.68 18.46 27.10
C ALA A 31 7.85 17.04 26.53
N LEU A 32 8.14 16.05 27.38
CA LEU A 32 8.24 14.64 26.97
C LEU A 32 6.89 14.08 26.52
N VAL A 33 5.80 14.40 27.22
CA VAL A 33 4.44 13.97 26.84
C VAL A 33 4.03 14.60 25.50
N ALA A 34 4.30 15.89 25.32
CA ALA A 34 4.05 16.60 24.06
C ALA A 34 4.79 15.93 22.88
N ALA A 35 6.08 15.63 23.06
CA ALA A 35 6.87 14.93 22.06
C ALA A 35 6.34 13.52 21.77
N ALA A 36 5.94 12.77 22.81
CA ALA A 36 5.37 11.44 22.64
C ALA A 36 4.07 11.45 21.82
N ILE A 37 3.20 12.45 22.03
CA ILE A 37 1.96 12.61 21.27
C ILE A 37 2.25 12.94 19.81
N ASP A 38 3.14 13.90 19.54
CA ASP A 38 3.50 14.29 18.16
C ASP A 38 4.15 13.11 17.40
N ILE A 39 5.06 12.37 18.04
CA ILE A 39 5.67 11.17 17.44
C ILE A 39 4.62 10.09 17.17
N GLY A 40 3.74 9.82 18.14
CA GLY A 40 2.65 8.87 17.97
C GLY A 40 1.78 9.21 16.77
N PHE A 41 1.43 10.49 16.60
CA PHE A 41 0.67 10.96 15.44
C PHE A 41 1.43 10.82 14.12
N MET A 42 2.72 11.18 14.08
CA MET A 42 3.54 11.00 12.88
C MET A 42 3.61 9.54 12.43
N LEU A 43 3.69 8.60 13.37
CA LEU A 43 3.67 7.16 13.07
C LEU A 43 2.31 6.69 12.54
N THR A 44 1.21 7.22 13.07
CA THR A 44 -0.14 6.97 12.51
C THR A 44 -0.24 7.50 11.08
N VAL A 45 0.18 8.74 10.82
CA VAL A 45 0.18 9.33 9.46
C VAL A 45 1.04 8.51 8.51
N ARG A 46 2.20 8.03 8.95
CA ARG A 46 3.05 7.15 8.14
C ARG A 46 2.33 5.84 7.78
N THR A 47 1.63 5.25 8.74
CA THR A 47 0.89 3.99 8.55
C THR A 47 -0.28 4.18 7.59
N ASP A 48 -1.06 5.26 7.74
CA ASP A 48 -2.15 5.60 6.83
C ASP A 48 -1.64 5.81 5.39
N MET A 49 -0.53 6.55 5.25
CA MET A 49 0.09 6.80 3.94
C MET A 49 0.60 5.50 3.31
N GLN A 50 1.18 4.59 4.10
CA GLN A 50 1.64 3.29 3.62
C GLN A 50 0.46 2.45 3.12
N ALA A 51 -0.60 2.32 3.92
CA ALA A 51 -1.82 1.63 3.51
C ALA A 51 -2.44 2.23 2.24
N ALA A 52 -2.38 3.55 2.09
CA ALA A 52 -2.87 4.24 0.91
C ALA A 52 -2.08 3.92 -0.36
N VAL A 53 -0.74 3.95 -0.30
CA VAL A 53 0.09 3.59 -1.46
C VAL A 53 0.03 2.12 -1.79
N ASP A 54 -0.11 1.23 -0.79
CA ASP A 54 -0.28 -0.21 -1.02
C ASP A 54 -1.60 -0.50 -1.75
N ALA A 55 -2.70 0.11 -1.29
CA ALA A 55 -4.00 0.03 -1.95
C ALA A 55 -3.96 0.62 -3.37
N GLY A 56 -3.29 1.76 -3.55
CA GLY A 56 -3.09 2.39 -4.85
C GLY A 56 -2.27 1.52 -5.81
N ALA A 57 -1.18 0.93 -5.35
CA ALA A 57 -0.35 0.06 -6.17
C ALA A 57 -1.13 -1.19 -6.60
N LEU A 58 -1.85 -1.83 -5.68
CA LEU A 58 -2.67 -3.02 -5.98
C LEU A 58 -3.81 -2.70 -6.96
N ALA A 59 -4.54 -1.60 -6.74
CA ALA A 59 -5.60 -1.17 -7.63
C ALA A 59 -5.07 -0.76 -9.01
N GLY A 60 -3.91 -0.11 -9.05
CA GLY A 60 -3.24 0.26 -10.29
C GLY A 60 -2.79 -0.96 -11.09
N VAL A 61 -2.17 -1.93 -10.45
CA VAL A 61 -1.69 -3.13 -11.14
C VAL A 61 -2.84 -4.02 -11.64
N GLY A 62 -3.97 -4.08 -10.91
CA GLY A 62 -5.16 -4.82 -11.34
C GLY A 62 -5.83 -4.24 -12.60
N GLU A 63 -5.70 -2.93 -12.82
CA GLU A 63 -6.22 -2.24 -14.01
C GLU A 63 -5.18 -2.13 -15.14
N LEU A 64 -3.95 -2.60 -14.94
CA LEU A 64 -2.87 -2.54 -15.93
C LEU A 64 -3.21 -3.27 -17.23
N PRO A 65 -3.87 -4.45 -17.23
CA PRO A 65 -4.33 -5.12 -18.46
C PRO A 65 -5.32 -4.29 -19.29
N ARG A 66 -6.09 -3.39 -18.66
CA ARG A 66 -7.01 -2.47 -19.35
C ARG A 66 -6.30 -1.21 -19.89
N GLY A 67 -5.01 -1.06 -19.59
CA GLY A 67 -4.17 0.02 -20.08
C GLY A 67 -3.71 1.00 -19.00
N ARG A 68 -2.60 1.70 -19.30
CA ARG A 68 -1.90 2.61 -18.35
C ARG A 68 -2.78 3.74 -17.82
N GLN A 69 -3.73 4.25 -18.62
CA GLN A 69 -4.63 5.32 -18.17
C GLN A 69 -5.60 4.83 -17.09
N HIS A 70 -6.20 3.65 -17.27
CA HIS A 70 -7.07 3.02 -16.27
C HIS A 70 -6.30 2.71 -14.99
N ALA A 71 -5.12 2.10 -15.12
CA ALA A 71 -4.22 1.84 -14.01
C ALA A 71 -3.84 3.10 -13.22
N ARG A 72 -3.46 4.18 -13.90
CA ARG A 72 -3.10 5.45 -13.25
C ARG A 72 -4.28 6.05 -12.49
N LYS A 73 -5.45 6.08 -13.12
CA LYS A 73 -6.68 6.63 -12.52
C LYS A 73 -7.07 5.84 -11.28
N SER A 74 -7.07 4.51 -11.37
CA SER A 74 -7.39 3.61 -10.26
C SER A 74 -6.41 3.76 -9.09
N ALA A 75 -5.11 3.78 -9.38
CA ALA A 75 -4.08 3.98 -8.35
C ALA A 75 -4.28 5.27 -7.56
N ILE A 76 -4.48 6.40 -8.25
CA ILE A 76 -4.68 7.71 -7.61
C ILE A 76 -5.97 7.72 -6.77
N ASP A 77 -7.06 7.16 -7.30
CA ASP A 77 -8.34 7.11 -6.58
C ASP A 77 -8.24 6.29 -5.29
N TYR A 78 -7.57 5.13 -5.33
CA TYR A 78 -7.36 4.31 -4.15
C TYR A 78 -6.41 4.95 -3.12
N VAL A 79 -5.35 5.64 -3.54
CA VAL A 79 -4.52 6.43 -2.62
C VAL A 79 -5.39 7.47 -1.91
N GLN A 80 -6.19 8.24 -2.65
CA GLN A 80 -7.04 9.29 -2.07
C GLN A 80 -8.09 8.76 -1.11
N ARG A 81 -8.65 7.57 -1.37
CA ARG A 81 -9.66 6.96 -0.51
C ARG A 81 -9.09 6.44 0.81
N ASN A 82 -7.85 5.96 0.77
CA ASN A 82 -7.20 5.26 1.89
C ASN A 82 -6.22 6.16 2.68
N ALA A 83 -5.82 7.31 2.15
CA ALA A 83 -4.97 8.28 2.85
C ALA A 83 -5.74 9.10 3.92
N ARG A 84 -6.61 8.43 4.68
CA ARG A 84 -7.44 9.06 5.73
C ARG A 84 -6.70 9.02 7.06
N THR A 85 -6.14 10.14 7.44
CA THR A 85 -5.89 10.43 8.86
C THR A 85 -7.10 11.20 9.39
N ASN A 86 -7.64 10.83 10.56
CA ASN A 86 -8.74 11.52 11.22
C ASN A 86 -8.55 13.05 11.21
N GLY A 87 -9.27 13.73 10.32
CA GLY A 87 -9.10 15.15 10.02
C GLY A 87 -9.31 15.45 8.53
N THR A 88 -9.55 16.72 8.20
CA THR A 88 -9.82 17.21 6.84
C THR A 88 -8.55 17.16 5.97
N VAL A 89 -8.08 15.97 5.60
CA VAL A 89 -7.02 15.83 4.60
C VAL A 89 -7.59 16.26 3.25
N LYS A 90 -7.11 17.37 2.70
CA LYS A 90 -7.53 17.80 1.37
C LYS A 90 -6.80 16.95 0.34
N LYS A 91 -7.47 16.64 -0.77
CA LYS A 91 -6.84 15.94 -1.91
C LYS A 91 -5.59 16.68 -2.41
N SER A 92 -5.56 18.01 -2.30
CA SER A 92 -4.41 18.86 -2.66
C SER A 92 -3.18 18.64 -1.80
N ASP A 93 -3.34 18.08 -0.59
CA ASP A 93 -2.22 17.90 0.35
C ASP A 93 -1.41 16.63 0.05
N ILE A 94 -1.90 15.77 -0.85
CA ILE A 94 -1.28 14.50 -1.23
C ILE A 94 -0.89 14.55 -2.71
N ALA A 95 0.40 14.68 -2.98
CA ALA A 95 0.95 14.50 -4.32
C ALA A 95 1.14 13.00 -4.58
N THR A 96 0.48 12.45 -5.61
CA THR A 96 0.60 11.03 -5.98
C THR A 96 1.29 10.87 -7.33
N THR A 97 2.38 10.10 -7.35
CA THR A 97 3.11 9.72 -8.56
C THR A 97 2.93 8.24 -8.83
N VAL A 98 2.52 7.89 -10.05
CA VAL A 98 2.36 6.51 -10.52
C VAL A 98 3.36 6.25 -11.63
N GLU A 99 4.17 5.21 -11.43
CA GLU A 99 5.19 4.75 -12.37
C GLU A 99 4.87 3.32 -12.81
N PHE A 100 4.99 3.07 -14.11
CA PHE A 100 4.81 1.75 -14.71
C PHE A 100 6.18 1.16 -15.01
N GLY A 101 6.34 -0.15 -14.83
CA GLY A 101 7.61 -0.80 -15.14
C GLY A 101 7.55 -2.32 -15.02
N HIS A 102 8.74 -2.91 -15.00
CA HIS A 102 8.97 -4.33 -14.84
C HIS A 102 9.51 -4.64 -13.44
N TRP A 103 8.89 -5.59 -12.75
CA TRP A 103 9.41 -6.20 -11.54
C TRP A 103 10.22 -7.44 -11.89
N ASN A 104 11.51 -7.38 -11.59
CA ASN A 104 12.42 -8.51 -11.72
C ASN A 104 12.43 -9.30 -10.42
N ARG A 105 11.93 -10.55 -10.49
CA ARG A 105 11.80 -11.43 -9.32
C ARG A 105 13.15 -11.96 -8.81
N SER A 106 14.14 -12.10 -9.68
CA SER A 106 15.45 -12.66 -9.33
C SER A 106 16.25 -11.70 -8.46
N ASN A 107 16.24 -10.40 -8.80
CA ASN A 107 16.95 -9.38 -8.04
C ASN A 107 16.04 -8.51 -7.15
N ARG A 108 14.72 -8.81 -7.11
CA ARG A 108 13.69 -8.10 -6.33
C ARG A 108 13.73 -6.59 -6.56
N SER A 109 13.80 -6.18 -7.83
CA SER A 109 13.91 -4.77 -8.21
C SER A 109 12.83 -4.33 -9.20
N PHE A 110 12.47 -3.05 -9.11
CA PHE A 110 11.56 -2.39 -10.04
C PHE A 110 12.35 -1.59 -11.07
N ALA A 111 12.16 -1.90 -12.35
CA ALA A 111 12.74 -1.20 -13.48
C ALA A 111 11.65 -0.36 -14.19
N LYS A 112 11.72 0.96 -14.04
CA LYS A 112 10.74 1.89 -14.62
C LYS A 112 10.75 1.84 -16.14
N GLY A 113 9.57 1.78 -16.74
CA GLY A 113 9.36 1.85 -18.19
C GLY A 113 9.82 0.62 -18.98
N GLN A 114 10.32 -0.42 -18.31
CA GLN A 114 10.72 -1.66 -18.98
C GLN A 114 9.52 -2.56 -19.26
N GLU A 115 9.48 -3.11 -20.48
CA GLU A 115 8.51 -4.11 -20.90
C GLU A 115 9.04 -5.54 -20.64
N PRO A 116 8.17 -6.53 -20.41
CA PRO A 116 6.72 -6.41 -20.28
C PRO A 116 6.34 -5.69 -18.99
N LEU A 117 5.39 -4.75 -19.08
CA LEU A 117 4.85 -4.07 -17.90
C LEU A 117 4.10 -5.07 -17.01
N ASN A 118 4.72 -5.47 -15.91
CA ASN A 118 4.13 -6.37 -14.92
C ASN A 118 4.11 -5.75 -13.51
N ALA A 119 4.40 -4.45 -13.38
CA ALA A 119 4.45 -3.79 -12.10
C ALA A 119 4.05 -2.31 -12.16
N VAL A 120 3.44 -1.86 -11.05
CA VAL A 120 3.07 -0.48 -10.81
C VAL A 120 3.70 -0.04 -9.49
N LYS A 121 4.47 1.04 -9.53
CA LYS A 121 5.00 1.74 -8.36
C LYS A 121 4.16 2.98 -8.10
N VAL A 122 3.71 3.13 -6.87
CA VAL A 122 2.97 4.31 -6.40
C VAL A 122 3.79 4.98 -5.32
N VAL A 123 3.93 6.29 -5.42
CA VAL A 123 4.58 7.15 -4.43
C VAL A 123 3.58 8.22 -4.06
N ALA A 124 3.39 8.46 -2.77
CA ALA A 124 2.53 9.53 -2.28
C ALA A 124 3.27 10.35 -1.22
N ASP A 125 3.23 11.67 -1.40
CA ASP A 125 3.85 12.65 -0.51
C ASP A 125 2.79 13.56 0.07
N ARG A 126 2.70 13.59 1.40
CA ARG A 126 1.84 14.51 2.15
C ARG A 126 2.68 15.67 2.68
N SER A 127 2.34 16.90 2.32
CA SER A 127 3.20 18.07 2.64
C SER A 127 2.78 18.88 3.87
N ASN A 128 1.53 18.77 4.32
CA ASN A 128 0.93 19.65 5.34
C ASN A 128 0.26 18.87 6.49
N ALA A 129 0.91 17.84 7.03
CA ALA A 129 0.38 17.15 8.21
C ALA A 129 0.64 18.00 9.47
N PRO A 130 -0.35 18.29 10.32
CA PRO A 130 -0.17 19.23 11.44
C PRO A 130 0.66 18.61 12.59
N HIS A 131 1.41 19.45 13.30
CA HIS A 131 1.88 19.12 14.64
C HIS A 131 0.86 19.55 15.70
N PHE A 132 0.72 18.80 16.79
CA PHE A 132 -0.10 19.21 17.93
C PHE A 132 0.69 20.17 18.83
N PHE A 133 1.88 19.76 19.27
CA PHE A 133 2.70 20.52 20.22
C PHE A 133 3.97 21.12 19.61
N GLY A 134 4.41 20.63 18.45
CA GLY A 134 5.52 21.21 17.66
C GLY A 134 5.33 22.70 17.31
N LYS A 135 4.08 23.20 17.34
CA LYS A 135 3.76 24.63 17.17
C LYS A 135 4.43 25.53 18.21
N VAL A 136 4.65 25.03 19.43
CA VAL A 136 5.38 25.75 20.48
C VAL A 136 6.82 26.06 20.03
N PHE A 137 7.38 25.24 19.14
CA PHE A 137 8.71 25.39 18.55
C PHE A 137 8.68 25.95 17.12
N LYS A 138 7.58 26.60 16.70
CA LYS A 138 7.39 27.12 15.33
C LYS A 138 7.41 26.05 14.21
N HIS A 139 7.14 24.80 14.55
CA HIS A 139 6.92 23.73 13.58
C HIS A 139 5.42 23.47 13.44
N ASP A 140 4.80 24.08 12.43
CA ASP A 140 3.34 23.98 12.24
C ASP A 140 2.91 22.70 11.52
N SER A 141 3.78 22.14 10.67
CA SER A 141 3.51 20.93 9.90
C SER A 141 4.77 20.12 9.60
N PHE A 142 4.55 18.86 9.24
CA PHE A 142 5.56 17.95 8.72
C PHE A 142 5.15 17.36 7.38
N LYS A 143 6.18 16.86 6.67
CA LYS A 143 6.02 16.10 5.43
C LYS A 143 6.15 14.61 5.69
N MET A 144 5.36 13.80 5.00
CA MET A 144 5.42 12.35 5.08
C MET A 144 5.27 11.73 3.70
N GLY A 145 6.28 10.96 3.28
CA GLY A 145 6.28 10.22 2.02
C GLY A 145 6.11 8.73 2.27
N ALA A 146 5.41 8.05 1.37
CA ALA A 146 5.29 6.60 1.33
C ALA A 146 5.39 6.09 -0.12
N SER A 147 5.81 4.84 -0.29
CA SER A 147 5.83 4.20 -1.60
C SER A 147 5.54 2.71 -1.53
N ALA A 148 4.93 2.19 -2.57
CA ALA A 148 4.64 0.77 -2.73
C ALA A 148 4.84 0.34 -4.18
N VAL A 149 5.19 -0.94 -4.37
CA VAL A 149 5.25 -1.58 -5.69
C VAL A 149 4.35 -2.80 -5.64
N ALA A 150 3.42 -2.89 -6.57
CA ALA A 150 2.60 -4.09 -6.78
C ALA A 150 2.92 -4.68 -8.14
N THR A 151 2.85 -6.01 -8.23
CA THR A 151 3.14 -6.76 -9.45
C THR A 151 1.95 -7.59 -9.89
N TYR A 152 1.75 -7.67 -11.20
CA TYR A 152 0.87 -8.62 -11.86
C TYR A 152 1.68 -9.88 -12.16
N GLN A 153 1.30 -11.01 -11.58
CA GLN A 153 1.96 -12.28 -11.86
C GLN A 153 1.39 -12.92 -13.13
N PRO A 154 2.23 -13.45 -14.03
CA PRO A 154 1.78 -14.30 -15.12
C PRO A 154 0.96 -15.48 -14.59
N ARG A 155 -0.13 -15.81 -15.28
CA ARG A 155 -1.02 -16.92 -14.92
C ARG A 155 -0.74 -18.13 -15.80
N ASP A 156 -0.76 -19.31 -15.20
CA ASP A 156 -0.77 -20.58 -15.92
C ASP A 156 -2.22 -21.11 -15.96
N ILE A 157 -2.78 -21.25 -17.16
CA ILE A 157 -4.18 -21.65 -17.38
C ILE A 157 -4.20 -22.97 -18.16
N MET A 158 -4.98 -23.95 -17.70
CA MET A 158 -5.15 -25.23 -18.38
C MET A 158 -6.61 -25.39 -18.83
N LEU A 159 -6.82 -25.45 -20.14
CA LEU A 159 -8.13 -25.71 -20.73
C LEU A 159 -8.32 -27.21 -20.92
N VAL A 160 -9.25 -27.83 -20.18
CA VAL A 160 -9.63 -29.23 -20.40
C VAL A 160 -10.92 -29.25 -21.21
N LEU A 161 -10.80 -29.63 -22.48
CA LEU A 161 -11.87 -29.54 -23.47
C LEU A 161 -12.51 -30.91 -23.67
N ASP A 162 -13.83 -31.00 -23.49
CA ASP A 162 -14.59 -32.21 -23.83
C ASP A 162 -14.71 -32.38 -25.34
N TYR A 163 -14.31 -33.54 -25.84
CA TYR A 163 -14.43 -33.98 -27.23
C TYR A 163 -15.23 -35.30 -27.31
N SER A 164 -16.25 -35.44 -26.47
CA SER A 164 -17.20 -36.56 -26.53
C SER A 164 -18.12 -36.51 -27.76
N GLY A 165 -18.73 -37.65 -28.11
CA GLY A 165 -19.66 -37.74 -29.24
C GLY A 165 -20.86 -36.77 -29.15
N SER A 166 -21.24 -36.35 -27.93
CA SER A 166 -22.32 -35.36 -27.72
C SER A 166 -21.98 -33.95 -28.24
N MET A 167 -20.68 -33.66 -28.38
CA MET A 167 -20.15 -32.39 -28.91
C MET A 167 -20.24 -32.31 -30.44
N ASN A 168 -20.50 -33.42 -31.12
CA ASN A 168 -20.68 -33.48 -32.57
C ASN A 168 -22.09 -33.02 -33.02
N SER A 169 -22.93 -32.56 -32.09
CA SER A 169 -24.26 -32.02 -32.39
C SER A 169 -24.27 -30.49 -32.34
N SER A 170 -25.19 -29.87 -33.09
CA SER A 170 -25.50 -28.43 -32.97
C SER A 170 -24.30 -27.48 -33.07
N ASN A 171 -23.28 -27.84 -33.86
CA ASN A 171 -22.06 -27.05 -34.03
C ASN A 171 -21.31 -26.71 -32.73
N LYS A 172 -21.45 -27.51 -31.66
CA LYS A 172 -20.80 -27.22 -30.36
C LYS A 172 -19.27 -27.19 -30.46
N ILE A 173 -18.67 -28.08 -31.26
CA ILE A 173 -17.22 -28.05 -31.53
C ILE A 173 -16.81 -26.76 -32.26
N GLY A 174 -17.61 -26.27 -33.20
CA GLY A 174 -17.36 -24.99 -33.88
C GLY A 174 -17.41 -23.83 -32.89
N ALA A 175 -18.49 -23.75 -32.09
CA ALA A 175 -18.63 -22.73 -31.04
C ALA A 175 -17.50 -22.78 -30.00
N LEU A 176 -17.01 -23.97 -29.65
CA LEU A 176 -15.87 -24.12 -28.75
C LEU A 176 -14.59 -23.55 -29.35
N LYS A 177 -14.32 -23.81 -30.65
CA LYS A 177 -13.15 -23.24 -31.35
C LYS A 177 -13.23 -21.71 -31.37
N ASP A 178 -14.39 -21.15 -31.67
CA ASP A 178 -14.60 -19.70 -31.69
C ASP A 178 -14.39 -19.10 -30.28
N ALA A 179 -14.96 -19.73 -29.25
CA ALA A 179 -14.81 -19.29 -27.87
C ALA A 179 -13.35 -19.35 -27.40
N VAL A 180 -12.60 -20.41 -27.74
CA VAL A 180 -11.16 -20.50 -27.44
C VAL A 180 -10.38 -19.43 -28.19
N ALA A 181 -10.70 -19.14 -29.45
CA ALA A 181 -10.06 -18.06 -30.19
C ALA A 181 -10.29 -16.69 -29.54
N VAL A 182 -11.52 -16.38 -29.11
CA VAL A 182 -11.83 -15.15 -28.36
C VAL A 182 -11.08 -15.13 -27.04
N PHE A 183 -11.07 -16.23 -26.28
CA PHE A 183 -10.35 -16.34 -25.03
C PHE A 183 -8.85 -16.03 -25.18
N ILE A 184 -8.18 -16.65 -26.16
CA ILE A 184 -6.75 -16.38 -26.45
C ILE A 184 -6.54 -14.92 -26.84
N SER A 185 -7.42 -14.33 -27.66
CA SER A 185 -7.30 -12.91 -28.03
C SER A 185 -7.41 -11.96 -26.83
N VAL A 186 -8.25 -12.29 -25.84
CA VAL A 186 -8.38 -11.50 -24.59
C VAL A 186 -7.10 -11.63 -23.75
N LEU A 187 -6.50 -12.82 -23.69
CA LEU A 187 -5.24 -13.01 -22.97
C LEU A 187 -4.07 -12.29 -23.63
N GLN A 188 -3.98 -12.32 -24.95
CA GLN A 188 -2.92 -11.61 -25.70
C GLN A 188 -2.97 -10.09 -25.51
N GLN A 189 -4.16 -9.52 -25.32
CA GLN A 189 -4.30 -8.09 -24.99
C GLN A 189 -3.71 -7.73 -23.62
N SER A 190 -3.68 -8.67 -22.68
CA SER A 190 -3.23 -8.43 -21.31
C SER A 190 -1.72 -8.14 -21.19
N ARG A 191 -0.89 -8.49 -22.20
CA ARG A 191 0.60 -8.39 -22.22
C ARG A 191 1.33 -9.00 -21.01
N ALA A 192 0.59 -9.56 -20.06
CA ALA A 192 1.11 -10.48 -19.07
C ALA A 192 1.48 -11.76 -19.81
N ASN A 193 2.67 -12.28 -19.54
CA ASN A 193 3.25 -13.49 -20.13
C ASN A 193 2.48 -14.77 -19.69
N ASP A 194 1.15 -14.73 -19.82
CA ASP A 194 0.20 -15.76 -19.41
C ASP A 194 0.42 -17.00 -20.28
N ARG A 195 0.49 -18.17 -19.65
CA ARG A 195 0.69 -19.44 -20.34
C ARG A 195 -0.64 -20.17 -20.40
N VAL A 196 -0.99 -20.65 -21.58
CA VAL A 196 -2.20 -21.45 -21.78
C VAL A 196 -1.82 -22.81 -22.31
N GLY A 197 -2.14 -23.84 -21.55
CA GLY A 197 -2.15 -25.23 -22.01
C GLY A 197 -3.57 -25.65 -22.39
N PHE A 198 -3.69 -26.65 -23.26
CA PHE A 198 -4.96 -27.33 -23.48
C PHE A 198 -4.76 -28.85 -23.38
N SER A 199 -5.79 -29.54 -22.90
CA SER A 199 -5.92 -31.00 -22.97
C SER A 199 -7.30 -31.31 -23.52
N VAL A 200 -7.37 -32.30 -24.40
CA VAL A 200 -8.64 -32.80 -24.91
C VAL A 200 -8.97 -34.08 -24.18
N TYR A 201 -10.22 -34.19 -23.74
CA TYR A 201 -10.74 -35.40 -23.10
C TYR A 201 -11.75 -36.06 -24.04
N ILE A 202 -11.60 -37.37 -24.24
CA ILE A 202 -12.60 -38.23 -24.84
C ILE A 202 -12.91 -39.34 -23.84
N HIS A 203 -14.18 -39.72 -23.70
CA HIS A 203 -14.49 -40.90 -22.91
C HIS A 203 -14.45 -42.13 -23.80
N GLU A 204 -13.28 -42.76 -23.96
CA GLU A 204 -13.13 -44.21 -24.14
C GLU A 204 -11.76 -44.64 -23.58
N ARG A 205 -11.69 -45.89 -23.10
CA ARG A 205 -10.54 -46.49 -22.39
C ARG A 205 -9.20 -46.20 -23.10
N LEU A 206 -8.23 -45.63 -22.35
CA LEU A 206 -6.79 -45.48 -22.68
C LEU A 206 -6.42 -44.47 -23.79
N ALA A 207 -5.90 -43.30 -23.40
CA ALA A 207 -4.70 -42.68 -23.99
C ALA A 207 -4.34 -41.38 -23.23
N GLY A 208 -3.09 -41.27 -22.80
CA GLY A 208 -2.58 -40.19 -21.95
C GLY A 208 -2.63 -38.80 -22.58
N ALA A 209 -2.78 -37.79 -21.73
CA ALA A 209 -2.71 -36.39 -22.09
C ALA A 209 -1.33 -36.07 -22.72
N ARG A 210 -1.33 -35.58 -23.96
CA ARG A 210 -0.16 -34.93 -24.55
C ARG A 210 -0.13 -33.49 -24.08
N LEU A 211 0.85 -33.14 -23.26
CA LEU A 211 1.20 -31.77 -22.91
C LEU A 211 1.85 -31.12 -24.15
N ASP A 212 1.12 -30.22 -24.82
CA ASP A 212 1.70 -29.30 -25.80
C ASP A 212 1.71 -27.90 -25.18
N VAL A 213 2.90 -27.41 -24.82
CA VAL A 213 3.09 -26.09 -24.22
C VAL A 213 3.47 -25.13 -25.34
N ARG A 214 2.57 -24.19 -25.66
CA ARG A 214 2.87 -23.09 -26.57
C ARG A 214 2.86 -21.78 -25.79
N SER A 215 3.99 -21.08 -25.81
CA SER A 215 4.10 -19.71 -25.30
C SER A 215 3.37 -18.75 -26.25
N ALA A 216 2.45 -17.96 -25.72
CA ALA A 216 1.81 -16.84 -26.41
C ALA A 216 2.53 -15.52 -26.09
#